data_AF-A0A1J4RK42-F1
#
_entry.id   AF-A0A1J4RK42-F1
#
_cell.length_a   1.000
_cell.length_b   1.000
_cell.length_c   1.000
_cell.angle_alpha   90.00
_cell.angle_beta   90.00
_cell.angle_gamma   90.00
#
_symmetry.space_group_name_H-M   'P 1'
#
loop_
_entity.id
_entity.type
_entity.pdbx_description
1 polymer ?
#
loop_
_entity_poly.entity_id
_entity_poly.type
_entity_poly.pdbx_seq_one_letter_code
_entity_poly.pdbx_strand_id
1 'polypeptide(L)'
;EKLKKLIQPSGYYRQKTKKLKNFINFLWEKHDGKLERLFDQPIHELREDLLSVNGIGKETADSIILYAAEKPIFVIDAYTARSMNRIGITQEKEYGKLQEIFHNNLPHDVGLFNEFHALIVRLGKDYCRKKPRWNQCPLNTRCDYASSINNLPDK
;
A
#
# COMPACT_ATOMS: atom_id res chain seq x y z
N GLU A 1 0.47 14.06 -25.72
CA GLU A 1 1.94 14.14 -25.82
C GLU A 1 2.65 15.00 -24.78
N LYS A 2 2.25 16.25 -24.46
CA LYS A 2 2.99 17.10 -23.48
C LYS A 2 3.17 16.45 -22.10
N LEU A 3 2.09 16.04 -21.43
CA LEU A 3 2.14 15.39 -20.10
C LEU A 3 3.05 14.15 -20.08
N LYS A 4 2.95 13.32 -21.12
CA LYS A 4 3.74 12.09 -21.27
C LYS A 4 5.25 12.37 -21.29
N LYS A 5 5.69 13.46 -21.94
CA LYS A 5 7.10 13.88 -21.93
C LYS A 5 7.54 14.34 -20.54
N LEU A 6 6.71 15.11 -19.84
CA LEU A 6 7.01 15.62 -18.50
C LEU A 6 7.22 14.51 -17.47
N ILE A 7 6.45 13.41 -17.56
CA ILE A 7 6.53 12.31 -16.58
C ILE A 7 7.37 11.12 -17.07
N GLN A 8 8.09 11.25 -18.18
CA GLN A 8 8.93 10.19 -18.74
C GLN A 8 9.94 9.60 -17.73
N PRO A 9 10.62 10.39 -16.86
CA PRO A 9 11.55 9.86 -15.87
C PRO A 9 10.93 8.93 -14.82
N SER A 10 9.61 8.95 -14.65
CA SER A 10 8.92 8.18 -13.60
C SER A 10 8.77 6.68 -13.90
N GLY A 11 9.16 6.21 -15.09
CA GLY A 11 8.92 4.84 -15.54
C GLY A 11 7.42 4.53 -15.78
N TYR A 12 7.11 3.58 -16.66
CA TYR A 12 5.72 3.25 -17.07
C TYR A 12 4.87 4.47 -17.45
N TYR A 13 5.53 5.52 -17.95
CA TYR A 13 4.99 6.85 -18.14
C TYR A 13 3.79 6.88 -19.10
N ARG A 14 3.73 5.96 -20.08
CA ARG A 14 2.59 5.81 -21.00
C ARG A 14 1.32 5.43 -20.23
N GLN A 15 1.40 4.42 -19.36
CA GLN A 15 0.28 4.00 -18.53
C GLN A 15 -0.06 5.08 -17.50
N LYS A 16 0.94 5.64 -16.81
CA LYS A 16 0.75 6.73 -15.84
C LYS A 16 0.07 7.95 -16.45
N THR A 17 0.40 8.31 -17.69
CA THR A 17 -0.27 9.42 -18.40
C THR A 17 -1.76 9.15 -18.55
N LYS A 18 -2.16 7.93 -18.94
CA LYS A 18 -3.58 7.56 -19.07
C LYS A 18 -4.28 7.60 -17.72
N LYS A 19 -3.66 7.03 -16.68
CA LYS A 19 -4.21 7.02 -15.31
C LYS A 19 -4.42 8.42 -14.75
N LEU A 20 -3.43 9.30 -14.89
CA LEU A 20 -3.53 10.70 -14.46
C LEU A 20 -4.69 11.42 -15.17
N LYS A 21 -4.80 11.26 -16.49
CA LYS A 21 -5.92 11.86 -17.24
C LYS A 21 -7.27 11.32 -16.78
N ASN A 22 -7.39 10.02 -16.57
CA ASN A 22 -8.62 9.41 -16.08
C ASN A 22 -9.02 9.99 -14.71
N PHE A 23 -8.07 10.10 -13.79
CA PHE A 23 -8.32 10.68 -12.46
C PHE A 23 -8.72 12.16 -12.54
N ILE A 24 -8.02 12.97 -13.35
CA ILE A 24 -8.35 14.39 -13.50
C ILE A 24 -9.72 14.56 -14.14
N ASN A 25 -10.07 13.79 -15.18
CA ASN A 25 -11.40 13.85 -15.78
C ASN A 25 -12.49 13.48 -14.76
N PHE A 26 -12.30 12.39 -14.01
CA PHE A 26 -13.18 11.99 -12.92
C PHE A 26 -13.37 13.13 -11.90
N LEU A 27 -12.28 13.78 -11.49
CA LEU A 27 -12.32 14.87 -10.51
C LEU A 27 -13.10 16.08 -11.04
N TRP A 28 -12.94 16.43 -12.32
CA TRP A 28 -13.71 17.50 -12.96
C TRP A 28 -15.20 17.15 -13.07
N GLU A 29 -15.51 15.93 -13.53
CA GLU A 29 -16.88 15.49 -13.79
C GLU A 29 -17.70 15.33 -12.50
N LYS A 30 -17.11 14.75 -11.44
CA LYS A 30 -17.84 14.46 -10.19
C LYS A 30 -17.63 15.49 -9.08
N HIS A 31 -16.51 16.20 -9.08
CA HIS A 31 -16.11 17.06 -7.95
C HIS A 31 -15.67 18.46 -8.37
N ASP A 32 -16.01 18.91 -9.60
CA ASP A 32 -15.72 20.27 -10.08
C ASP A 32 -14.22 20.63 -10.01
N GLY A 33 -13.36 19.62 -10.18
CA GLY A 33 -11.91 19.76 -10.14
C GLY A 33 -11.33 20.01 -8.74
N LYS A 34 -12.13 19.88 -7.67
CA LYS A 34 -11.74 20.22 -6.29
C LYS A 34 -11.47 18.96 -5.47
N LEU A 35 -10.24 18.81 -4.98
CA LEU A 35 -9.86 17.68 -4.14
C LEU A 35 -10.56 17.72 -2.78
N GLU A 36 -10.86 18.91 -2.26
CA GLU A 36 -11.56 19.09 -0.99
C GLU A 36 -12.94 18.42 -1.04
N ARG A 37 -13.66 18.56 -2.15
CA ARG A 37 -14.97 17.91 -2.35
C ARG A 37 -14.88 16.40 -2.44
N LEU A 38 -13.80 15.87 -3.01
CA LEU A 38 -13.55 14.44 -3.05
C LEU A 38 -13.22 13.93 -1.62
N PHE A 39 -12.33 14.62 -0.91
CA PHE A 39 -11.83 14.18 0.40
C PHE A 39 -12.81 14.42 1.56
N ASP A 40 -13.80 15.29 1.41
CA ASP A 40 -14.85 15.49 2.43
C ASP A 40 -15.75 14.25 2.60
N GLN A 41 -15.77 13.35 1.62
CA GLN A 41 -16.57 12.13 1.68
C GLN A 41 -16.18 11.18 2.83
N PRO A 42 -17.12 10.35 3.32
CA PRO A 42 -16.82 9.20 4.15
C PRO A 42 -15.84 8.23 3.46
N ILE A 43 -15.05 7.48 4.24
CA ILE A 43 -14.01 6.56 3.70
C ILE A 43 -14.59 5.58 2.68
N HIS A 44 -15.77 5.03 2.96
CA HIS A 44 -16.42 4.04 2.09
C HIS A 44 -16.73 4.62 0.71
N GLU A 45 -17.45 5.75 0.68
CA GLU A 45 -17.84 6.44 -0.56
C GLU A 45 -16.60 6.88 -1.35
N LEU A 46 -15.63 7.50 -0.67
CA LEU A 46 -14.37 7.92 -1.27
C LEU A 46 -13.64 6.75 -1.92
N ARG A 47 -13.63 5.60 -1.25
CA ARG A 47 -12.97 4.39 -1.77
C ARG A 47 -13.68 3.84 -2.99
N GLU A 48 -15.00 3.77 -2.99
CA GLU A 48 -15.78 3.33 -4.15
C GLU A 48 -15.56 4.25 -5.35
N ASP A 49 -15.58 5.56 -5.10
CA ASP A 49 -15.33 6.58 -6.12
C ASP A 49 -13.93 6.43 -6.73
N LEU A 50 -12.89 6.30 -5.90
CA LEU A 50 -11.51 6.08 -6.35
C LEU A 50 -11.35 4.78 -7.14
N LEU A 51 -11.98 3.68 -6.69
CA LEU A 51 -11.95 2.39 -7.37
C LEU A 51 -12.71 2.40 -8.71
N SER A 52 -13.68 3.30 -8.89
CA SER A 52 -14.37 3.49 -10.16
C SER A 52 -13.47 4.06 -11.26
N VAL A 53 -12.36 4.71 -10.89
CA VAL A 53 -11.42 5.32 -11.84
C VAL A 53 -10.53 4.24 -12.47
N ASN A 54 -10.67 4.05 -13.78
CA ASN A 54 -9.83 3.11 -14.53
C ASN A 54 -8.34 3.41 -14.33
N GLY A 55 -7.65 2.50 -13.65
CA GLY A 55 -6.21 2.57 -13.38
C GLY A 55 -5.86 2.78 -11.91
N ILE A 56 -6.83 3.07 -11.05
CA ILE A 56 -6.70 3.05 -9.59
C ILE A 56 -7.15 1.67 -9.09
N GLY A 57 -6.28 0.98 -8.38
CA GLY A 57 -6.59 -0.27 -7.69
C GLY A 57 -6.64 -0.08 -6.18
N LYS A 58 -6.97 -1.13 -5.42
CA LYS A 58 -7.14 -1.09 -3.95
C LYS A 58 -5.96 -0.42 -3.22
N GLU A 59 -4.73 -0.83 -3.54
CA GLU A 59 -3.52 -0.23 -2.94
C GLU A 59 -3.43 1.29 -3.19
N THR A 60 -3.70 1.74 -4.42
CA THR A 60 -3.65 3.16 -4.79
C THR A 60 -4.79 3.95 -4.16
N ALA A 61 -6.01 3.40 -4.15
CA ALA A 61 -7.16 4.04 -3.52
C ALA A 61 -6.91 4.24 -2.02
N ASP A 62 -6.49 3.19 -1.34
CA ASP A 62 -6.24 3.23 0.10
C ASP A 62 -5.03 4.13 0.43
N SER A 63 -4.01 4.18 -0.45
CA SER A 63 -2.91 5.14 -0.32
C SER A 63 -3.37 6.59 -0.43
N ILE A 64 -4.27 6.91 -1.37
CA ILE A 64 -4.83 8.26 -1.50
C ILE A 64 -5.64 8.62 -0.24
N ILE A 65 -6.47 7.71 0.24
CA ILE A 65 -7.30 7.94 1.42
C ILE A 65 -6.44 8.16 2.68
N LEU A 66 -5.42 7.32 2.88
CA LEU A 66 -4.56 7.42 4.05
C LEU A 66 -3.64 8.64 4.01
N TYR A 67 -2.90 8.81 2.91
CA TYR A 67 -1.81 9.80 2.84
C TYR A 67 -2.26 11.18 2.37
N ALA A 68 -3.30 11.28 1.55
CA ALA A 68 -3.74 12.56 0.98
C ALA A 68 -5.06 13.07 1.58
N ALA A 69 -6.01 12.16 1.86
CA ALA A 69 -7.25 12.52 2.52
C ALA A 69 -7.18 12.45 4.06
N GLU A 70 -6.05 12.00 4.61
CA GLU A 70 -5.79 11.91 6.05
C GLU A 70 -6.87 11.12 6.82
N LYS A 71 -7.29 9.97 6.27
CA LYS A 71 -8.31 9.10 6.88
C LYS A 71 -7.75 7.72 7.24
N PRO A 72 -8.17 7.11 8.36
CA PRO A 72 -7.55 5.89 8.87
C PRO A 72 -7.98 4.63 8.09
N ILE A 73 -7.34 4.38 6.93
CA ILE A 73 -7.41 3.11 6.20
C ILE A 73 -6.00 2.53 6.06
N PHE A 74 -5.82 1.23 6.32
CA PHE A 74 -4.49 0.64 6.28
C PHE A 74 -4.13 0.19 4.87
N VAL A 75 -2.95 0.56 4.36
CA VAL A 75 -2.53 0.21 3.00
C VAL A 75 -1.88 -1.17 2.97
N ILE A 76 -2.31 -2.00 2.03
CA ILE A 76 -1.70 -3.31 1.78
C ILE A 76 -0.95 -3.25 0.45
N ASP A 77 0.37 -3.40 0.49
CA ASP A 77 1.19 -3.55 -0.70
C ASP A 77 1.90 -4.91 -0.73
N ALA A 78 2.74 -5.12 -1.75
CA ALA A 78 3.52 -6.34 -1.88
C ALA A 78 4.58 -6.51 -0.76
N TYR A 79 5.01 -5.44 -0.10
CA TYR A 79 5.90 -5.51 1.06
C TYR A 79 5.15 -6.01 2.29
N THR A 80 3.96 -5.48 2.55
CA THR A 80 3.07 -5.92 3.64
C THR A 80 2.72 -7.39 3.50
N ALA A 81 2.16 -7.80 2.35
CA ALA A 81 1.76 -9.20 2.13
C ALA A 81 2.92 -10.19 2.34
N ARG A 82 4.10 -9.87 1.80
CA ARG A 82 5.28 -10.74 1.94
C ARG A 82 5.84 -10.75 3.36
N SER A 83 5.92 -9.59 4.02
CA SER A 83 6.54 -9.48 5.33
C SER A 83 5.68 -10.13 6.39
N MET A 84 4.37 -9.87 6.40
CA MET A 84 3.44 -10.49 7.36
C MET A 84 3.42 -12.02 7.22
N ASN A 85 3.47 -12.51 5.97
CA ASN A 85 3.54 -13.95 5.70
C ASN A 85 4.81 -14.60 6.27
N ARG A 86 5.97 -13.97 6.06
CA ARG A 86 7.26 -14.51 6.53
C ARG A 86 7.47 -14.39 8.03
N ILE A 87 6.94 -13.33 8.64
CA ILE A 87 7.01 -13.14 10.09
C ILE A 87 6.19 -14.21 10.80
N GLY A 88 5.10 -14.70 10.18
CA GLY A 88 4.20 -15.69 10.77
C GLY A 88 2.85 -15.12 11.18
N ILE A 89 2.55 -13.86 10.85
CA ILE A 89 1.32 -13.18 11.28
C ILE A 89 0.09 -13.74 10.54
N THR A 90 0.22 -14.06 9.25
CA THR A 90 -0.90 -14.57 8.46
C THR A 90 -0.46 -15.25 7.17
N GLN A 91 -1.24 -16.24 6.72
CA GLN A 91 -1.10 -16.87 5.40
C GLN A 91 -2.08 -16.28 4.37
N GLU A 92 -2.89 -15.30 4.76
CA GLU A 92 -3.85 -14.64 3.89
C GLU A 92 -3.15 -13.83 2.79
N LYS A 93 -3.71 -13.91 1.59
CA LYS A 93 -3.18 -13.27 0.37
C LYS A 93 -4.18 -12.30 -0.25
N GLU A 94 -5.44 -12.44 0.10
CA GLU A 94 -6.49 -11.54 -0.35
C GLU A 94 -6.34 -10.17 0.32
N TYR A 95 -6.29 -9.11 -0.49
CA TYR A 95 -6.07 -7.74 -0.02
C TYR A 95 -7.02 -7.34 1.13
N GLY A 96 -8.32 -7.60 0.97
CA GLY A 96 -9.34 -7.17 1.94
C GLY A 96 -9.16 -7.85 3.29
N LYS A 97 -9.05 -9.17 3.29
CA LYS A 97 -8.83 -9.95 4.51
C LYS A 97 -7.49 -9.63 5.19
N LEU A 98 -6.44 -9.35 4.41
CA LEU A 98 -5.16 -8.91 4.98
C LEU A 98 -5.28 -7.52 5.62
N GLN A 99 -6.03 -6.60 5.01
CA GLN A 99 -6.32 -5.27 5.57
C GLN A 99 -7.13 -5.36 6.87
N GLU A 100 -8.14 -6.24 6.92
CA GLU A 100 -8.95 -6.48 8.11
C GLU A 100 -8.11 -6.88 9.32
N ILE A 101 -7.01 -7.63 9.13
CA ILE A 101 -6.10 -7.98 10.24
C ILE A 101 -5.54 -6.72 10.90
N PHE A 102 -5.14 -5.71 10.13
CA PHE A 102 -4.65 -4.45 10.69
C PHE A 102 -5.77 -3.65 11.34
N HIS A 103 -6.91 -3.52 10.66
CA HIS A 103 -8.07 -2.78 11.18
C HIS A 103 -8.67 -3.36 12.47
N ASN A 104 -8.59 -4.68 12.65
CA ASN A 104 -9.12 -5.35 13.84
C ASN A 104 -8.15 -5.34 15.03
N ASN A 105 -6.85 -5.12 14.79
CA ASN A 105 -5.81 -5.25 15.82
C ASN A 105 -5.10 -3.92 16.14
N LEU A 106 -5.40 -2.84 15.43
CA LEU A 106 -4.79 -1.54 15.63
C LEU A 106 -5.86 -0.46 15.86
N PRO A 107 -5.58 0.56 16.68
CA PRO A 107 -6.38 1.77 16.72
C PRO A 107 -6.52 2.40 15.33
N HIS A 108 -7.71 2.90 15.00
CA HIS A 108 -7.99 3.60 13.74
C HIS A 108 -7.45 5.02 13.80
N ASP A 109 -6.13 5.13 13.84
CA ASP A 109 -5.38 6.38 13.91
C ASP A 109 -4.54 6.58 12.64
N VAL A 110 -4.64 7.78 12.07
CA VAL A 110 -4.00 8.14 10.79
C VAL A 110 -2.48 8.12 10.93
N GLY A 111 -1.95 8.68 12.02
CA GLY A 111 -0.51 8.74 12.28
C GLY A 111 0.09 7.34 12.42
N LEU A 112 -0.58 6.48 13.19
CA LEU A 112 -0.19 5.09 13.38
C LEU A 112 -0.20 4.30 12.07
N PHE A 113 -1.27 4.40 11.26
CA PHE A 113 -1.33 3.68 9.99
C PHE A 113 -0.26 4.16 9.00
N ASN A 114 -0.02 5.47 8.95
CA ASN A 114 1.03 6.08 8.13
C ASN A 114 2.42 5.54 8.50
N GLU A 115 2.79 5.67 9.77
CA GLU A 115 4.11 5.27 10.27
C GLU A 115 4.30 3.77 10.14
N PHE A 116 3.29 2.97 10.51
CA PHE A 116 3.43 1.52 10.48
C PHE A 116 3.55 0.98 9.05
N HIS A 117 2.74 1.48 8.10
CA HIS A 117 2.91 1.14 6.69
C HIS A 117 4.31 1.53 6.18
N ALA A 118 4.80 2.74 6.51
CA ALA A 118 6.14 3.18 6.12
C ALA A 118 7.26 2.29 6.68
N LEU A 119 7.15 1.85 7.94
CA LEU A 119 8.09 0.93 8.57
C LEU A 119 8.08 -0.46 7.90
N ILE A 120 6.91 -0.96 7.51
CA ILE A 120 6.78 -2.22 6.75
C ILE A 120 7.42 -2.09 5.37
N VAL A 121 7.20 -0.98 4.67
CA VAL A 121 7.84 -0.70 3.37
C VAL A 121 9.36 -0.69 3.53
N ARG A 122 9.88 0.01 4.55
CA ARG A 122 11.32 0.06 4.85
C ARG A 122 11.87 -1.33 5.16
N LEU A 123 11.20 -2.10 6.01
CA LEU A 123 11.55 -3.48 6.33
C LEU A 123 11.61 -4.33 5.05
N GLY A 124 10.58 -4.26 4.22
CA GLY A 124 10.44 -5.02 2.98
C GLY A 124 11.46 -4.65 1.91
N LYS A 125 11.85 -3.37 1.86
CA LYS A 125 12.86 -2.83 0.94
C LYS A 125 14.28 -3.15 1.41
N ASP A 126 14.58 -3.06 2.69
CA ASP A 126 15.95 -3.14 3.20
C ASP A 126 16.36 -4.55 3.63
N TYR A 127 15.44 -5.31 4.23
CA TYR A 127 15.71 -6.61 4.83
C TYR A 127 14.88 -7.74 4.23
N CYS A 128 13.55 -7.63 4.28
CA CYS A 128 12.60 -8.65 3.84
C CYS A 128 12.35 -8.61 2.31
N ARG A 129 13.43 -8.53 1.53
CA ARG A 129 13.42 -8.55 0.06
C ARG A 129 13.06 -9.93 -0.47
N LYS A 130 12.82 -10.08 -1.79
CA LYS A 130 12.57 -11.40 -2.42
C LYS A 130 13.63 -12.44 -2.00
N LYS A 131 14.91 -12.07 -2.04
CA LYS A 131 16.03 -12.76 -1.37
C LYS A 131 16.31 -12.02 -0.05
N PRO A 132 15.83 -12.51 1.11
CA PRO A 132 15.88 -11.74 2.35
C PRO A 132 17.29 -11.73 2.96
N ARG A 133 17.64 -10.61 3.59
CA ARG A 133 18.81 -10.49 4.48
C ARG A 133 18.39 -10.86 5.90
N TRP A 134 17.94 -12.10 6.08
CA TRP A 134 17.26 -12.54 7.30
C TRP A 134 18.15 -12.39 8.54
N ASN A 135 19.44 -12.67 8.43
CA ASN A 135 20.40 -12.57 9.54
C ASN A 135 20.61 -11.11 10.01
N GLN A 136 20.44 -10.13 9.13
CA GLN A 136 20.55 -8.69 9.44
C GLN A 136 19.19 -8.06 9.78
N CYS A 137 18.10 -8.80 9.64
CA CYS A 137 16.75 -8.29 9.86
C CYS A 137 16.52 -8.04 11.35
N PRO A 138 16.01 -6.87 11.77
CA PRO A 138 15.73 -6.58 13.18
C PRO A 138 14.65 -7.49 13.78
N LEU A 139 13.88 -8.20 12.95
CA LEU A 139 12.84 -9.13 13.37
C LEU A 139 13.29 -10.60 13.32
N ASN A 140 14.57 -10.89 13.10
CA ASN A 140 15.06 -12.25 12.87
C ASN A 140 14.70 -13.26 13.98
N THR A 141 14.72 -12.84 15.25
CA THR A 141 14.40 -13.69 16.40
C THR A 141 12.89 -13.91 16.61
N ARG A 142 12.05 -13.17 15.88
CA ARG A 142 10.57 -13.21 15.97
C ARG A 142 9.93 -13.46 14.60
N CYS A 143 10.63 -14.17 13.72
CA CYS A 143 10.21 -14.39 12.33
C CYS A 143 10.28 -15.87 12.00
N ASP A 144 9.13 -16.46 11.69
CA ASP A 144 9.02 -17.89 11.34
C ASP A 144 9.92 -18.29 10.18
N TYR A 145 10.03 -17.44 9.15
CA TYR A 145 10.94 -17.67 8.03
C TYR A 145 12.40 -17.77 8.49
N ALA A 146 12.87 -16.87 9.36
CA ALA A 146 14.25 -16.91 9.82
C ALA A 146 14.54 -18.16 10.68
N SER A 147 13.62 -18.52 11.58
CA SER A 147 13.70 -19.75 12.36
C SER A 147 13.77 -21.00 11.48
N SER A 148 12.98 -21.05 10.39
CA SER A 148 13.01 -22.18 9.45
C SER A 148 14.36 -22.34 8.72
N ILE A 149 15.10 -21.24 8.52
CA ILE A 149 16.42 -21.28 7.87
C ILE A 149 17.50 -21.72 8.87
N ASN A 150 17.45 -21.25 10.12
CA ASN A 150 18.40 -21.65 11.17
C ASN A 150 18.32 -23.13 11.55
N ASN A 151 17.15 -23.76 11.38
CA ASN A 151 16.93 -25.18 11.69
C ASN A 151 17.30 -26.13 10.54
N LEU A 152 17.82 -25.62 9.42
CA LEU A 152 18.34 -26.48 8.36
C LEU A 152 19.71 -27.01 8.79
N PRO A 153 19.96 -28.34 8.72
CA PRO A 153 21.29 -28.88 8.99
C PRO A 153 22.30 -28.23 8.04
N ASP A 154 23.46 -27.86 8.58
CA ASP A 154 24.57 -27.29 7.81
C ASP A 154 24.82 -28.16 6.56
N LYS A 155 24.72 -27.55 5.38
CA LYS A 155 25.07 -28.19 4.10
C LYS A 155 26.57 -28.12 3.87
#